data_AF-A0A1V0RA64-F1
#
_entry.id   AF-A0A1V0RA64-F1
#
_cell.length_a   1.000
_cell.length_b   1.000
_cell.length_c   1.000
_cell.angle_alpha   90.00
_cell.angle_beta   90.00
_cell.angle_gamma   90.00
#
_symmetry.space_group_name_H-M   'P 1'
#
loop_
_entity.id
_entity.type
_entity.pdbx_description
1 polymer ?
#
loop_
_entity_poly.entity_id
_entity_poly.type
_entity_poly.pdbx_seq_one_letter_code
_entity_poly.pdbx_strand_id
1 'polypeptide(L)'
;MLDEAMVALAASVGSGVVQAAGTDAWQAVRSRLARLLGRGDRQQEGAQLERLDRTAAELTAAGPEGDAPEGGGEERTRHIEAWRTRTEDLLDELAPDERVAAAAELRALLAEVARAARPAAGMSGQNVFLGPAAFQSGDGNVQVNRFDSRP
;
A
#
# COMPACT_ATOMS: atom_id res chain seq x y z
N MET A 1 -0.74 4.52 26.02
CA MET A 1 -0.02 5.53 25.20
C MET A 1 1.01 4.81 24.34
N LEU A 2 0.83 4.94 23.03
CA LEU A 2 1.76 4.47 22.03
C LEU A 2 2.93 5.46 21.88
N ASP A 3 4.12 4.92 21.65
CA ASP A 3 5.25 5.73 21.22
C ASP A 3 5.10 6.13 19.74
N GLU A 4 5.87 7.15 19.34
CA GLU A 4 5.83 7.71 17.99
C GLU A 4 6.14 6.68 16.90
N ALA A 5 7.02 5.70 17.18
CA ALA A 5 7.36 4.67 16.20
C ALA A 5 6.20 3.69 15.96
N MET A 6 5.38 3.42 16.98
CA MET A 6 4.16 2.61 16.84
C MET A 6 3.05 3.37 16.09
N VAL A 7 2.92 4.67 16.32
CA VAL A 7 2.00 5.53 15.54
C VAL A 7 2.40 5.57 14.07
N ALA A 8 3.68 5.74 13.77
CA ALA A 8 4.21 5.70 12.41
C ALA A 8 4.02 4.31 11.75
N LEU A 9 4.15 3.23 12.53
CA LEU A 9 3.88 1.88 12.06
C LEU A 9 2.40 1.72 11.68
N ALA A 10 1.48 2.18 12.53
CA ALA A 10 0.04 2.12 12.24
C ALA A 10 -0.33 2.91 10.98
N ALA A 11 0.26 4.09 10.78
CA ALA A 11 0.08 4.85 9.54
C ALA A 11 0.58 4.07 8.32
N SER A 12 1.72 3.37 8.46
CA SER A 12 2.27 2.52 7.39
C SER A 12 1.36 1.34 7.06
N VAL A 13 0.67 0.77 8.06
CA VAL A 13 -0.34 -0.30 7.85
C VAL A 13 -1.50 0.21 7.01
N GLY A 14 -2.02 1.41 7.27
CA GLY A 14 -3.06 2.02 6.45
C GLY A 14 -2.67 2.13 4.97
N SER A 15 -1.48 2.67 4.70
CA SER A 15 -0.91 2.74 3.34
C SER A 15 -0.68 1.36 2.73
N GLY A 16 -0.17 0.40 3.52
CA GLY A 16 0.08 -0.97 3.07
C GLY A 16 -1.19 -1.71 2.65
N VAL A 17 -2.31 -1.49 3.33
CA VAL A 17 -3.61 -2.05 2.96
C VAL A 17 -4.05 -1.52 1.58
N VAL A 18 -3.99 -0.21 1.36
CA VAL A 18 -4.38 0.39 0.08
C VAL A 18 -3.46 -0.03 -1.06
N GLN A 19 -2.15 -0.16 -0.81
CA GLN A 19 -1.19 -0.62 -1.82
C GLN A 19 -1.33 -2.11 -2.15
N ALA A 20 -1.65 -2.94 -1.16
CA ALA A 20 -1.86 -4.36 -1.38
C ALA A 20 -3.22 -4.65 -2.03
N ALA A 21 -4.22 -3.80 -1.79
CA ALA A 21 -5.55 -3.95 -2.38
C ALA A 21 -5.47 -3.92 -3.91
N GLY A 22 -6.07 -4.92 -4.55
CA GLY A 22 -6.02 -5.10 -6.00
C GLY A 22 -4.73 -5.73 -6.54
N THR A 23 -3.80 -6.14 -5.67
CA THR A 23 -2.60 -6.92 -6.05
C THR A 23 -2.75 -8.39 -5.68
N ASP A 24 -1.91 -9.25 -6.26
CA ASP A 24 -1.86 -10.67 -5.91
C ASP A 24 -1.49 -10.92 -4.43
N ALA A 25 -0.78 -9.97 -3.80
CA ALA A 25 -0.42 -10.04 -2.39
C ALA A 25 -1.59 -9.80 -1.44
N TRP A 26 -2.72 -9.28 -1.93
CA TRP A 26 -3.89 -8.91 -1.12
C TRP A 26 -4.39 -10.07 -0.24
N GLN A 27 -4.46 -11.28 -0.79
CA GLN A 27 -4.99 -12.45 -0.09
C GLN A 27 -4.16 -12.83 1.15
N ALA A 28 -2.83 -12.72 1.05
CA ALA A 28 -1.95 -12.97 2.17
C ALA A 28 -2.06 -11.85 3.22
N VAL A 29 -2.09 -10.60 2.77
CA VAL A 29 -2.16 -9.42 3.63
C VAL A 29 -3.44 -9.40 4.45
N ARG A 30 -4.59 -9.56 3.79
CA ARG A 30 -5.89 -9.49 4.44
C ARG A 30 -6.04 -10.56 5.53
N SER A 31 -5.56 -11.78 5.25
CA SER A 31 -5.68 -12.91 6.17
C SER A 31 -4.83 -12.72 7.41
N ARG A 32 -3.58 -12.23 7.26
CA ARG A 32 -2.69 -11.96 8.39
C ARG A 32 -3.17 -10.77 9.22
N LEU A 33 -3.58 -9.69 8.57
CA LEU A 33 -4.02 -8.49 9.27
C LEU A 33 -5.33 -8.73 10.03
N ALA A 34 -6.27 -9.49 9.46
CA ALA A 34 -7.50 -9.86 10.16
C ALA A 34 -7.24 -10.73 11.39
N ARG A 35 -6.30 -11.68 11.31
CA ARG A 35 -5.89 -12.49 12.47
C ARG A 35 -5.29 -11.64 13.59
N LEU A 36 -4.43 -10.70 13.24
CA LEU A 36 -3.82 -9.77 14.21
C LEU A 36 -4.89 -8.91 14.89
N LEU A 37 -5.77 -8.28 14.11
CA LEU A 37 -6.84 -7.43 14.64
C LEU A 37 -7.93 -8.22 15.38
N GLY A 38 -8.17 -9.45 14.96
CA GLY A 38 -9.10 -10.38 15.60
C GLY A 38 -8.56 -11.00 16.89
N ARG A 39 -7.24 -10.85 17.17
CA ARG A 39 -6.58 -11.35 18.40
C ARG A 39 -6.84 -12.85 18.65
N GLY A 40 -6.98 -13.63 17.58
CA GLY A 40 -7.29 -15.07 17.66
C GLY A 40 -8.76 -15.40 17.97
N ASP A 41 -9.62 -14.42 18.17
CA ASP A 41 -11.07 -14.62 18.23
C ASP A 41 -11.63 -14.76 16.81
N ARG A 42 -12.26 -15.90 16.52
CA ARG A 42 -12.77 -16.23 15.18
C ARG A 42 -13.88 -15.30 14.71
N GLN A 43 -14.70 -14.78 15.63
CA GLN A 43 -15.79 -13.86 15.27
C GLN A 43 -15.22 -12.49 14.91
N GLN A 44 -14.25 -12.00 15.69
CA GLN A 44 -13.57 -10.75 15.42
C GLN A 44 -12.73 -10.82 14.14
N GLU A 45 -11.99 -11.92 13.95
CA GLU A 45 -11.25 -12.16 12.71
C GLU A 45 -12.16 -12.12 11.49
N GLY A 46 -13.31 -12.80 11.52
CA GLY A 46 -14.31 -12.76 10.45
C GLY A 46 -14.81 -11.34 10.16
N ALA A 47 -15.12 -10.56 11.19
CA ALA A 47 -15.56 -9.19 11.04
C ALA A 47 -14.49 -8.28 10.43
N GLN A 48 -13.21 -8.51 10.74
CA GLN A 48 -12.10 -7.75 10.15
C GLN A 48 -11.83 -8.18 8.70
N LEU A 49 -11.95 -9.47 8.37
CA LEU A 49 -11.87 -9.96 7.00
C LEU A 49 -12.93 -9.32 6.11
N GLU A 50 -14.19 -9.30 6.56
CA GLU A 50 -15.29 -8.67 5.79
C GLU A 50 -15.05 -7.19 5.55
N ARG A 51 -14.47 -6.47 6.52
CA ARG A 51 -14.11 -5.05 6.36
C ARG A 51 -12.97 -4.87 5.37
N LEU A 52 -11.94 -5.71 5.43
CA LEU A 52 -10.83 -5.68 4.47
C LEU A 52 -11.34 -5.94 3.06
N ASP A 53 -12.17 -6.97 2.88
CA ASP A 53 -12.76 -7.30 1.57
C ASP A 53 -13.59 -6.15 1.00
N ARG A 54 -14.35 -5.46 1.86
CA ARG A 54 -15.07 -4.25 1.46
C ARG A 54 -14.13 -3.13 1.02
N THR A 55 -13.07 -2.86 1.79
CA THR A 55 -12.05 -1.87 1.40
C THR A 55 -11.45 -2.20 0.04
N ALA A 56 -11.12 -3.47 -0.24
CA ALA A 56 -10.57 -3.84 -1.55
C ALA A 56 -11.58 -3.65 -2.69
N ALA A 57 -12.86 -3.97 -2.47
CA ALA A 57 -13.92 -3.73 -3.45
C ALA A 57 -14.13 -2.24 -3.74
N GLU A 58 -14.17 -1.40 -2.70
CA GLU A 58 -14.32 0.05 -2.80
C GLU A 58 -13.12 0.69 -3.53
N LEU A 59 -11.90 0.27 -3.21
CA LEU A 59 -10.68 0.72 -3.89
C LEU A 59 -10.61 0.28 -5.35
N THR A 60 -11.12 -0.92 -5.67
CA THR A 60 -11.20 -1.41 -7.05
C THR A 60 -12.22 -0.62 -7.85
N ALA A 61 -13.37 -0.30 -7.25
CA ALA A 61 -14.42 0.50 -7.89
C ALA A 61 -13.97 1.95 -8.15
N ALA A 62 -13.12 2.51 -7.27
CA ALA A 62 -12.54 3.84 -7.45
C ALA A 62 -11.51 3.92 -8.60
N GLY A 63 -11.05 2.77 -9.13
CA GLY A 63 -10.04 2.71 -10.19
C GLY A 63 -8.61 2.96 -9.69
N PRO A 64 -7.58 2.82 -10.55
CA PRO A 64 -6.20 3.16 -10.22
C PRO A 64 -6.01 4.68 -10.00
N GLU A 65 -5.02 5.06 -9.19
CA GLU A 65 -4.82 6.47 -8.76
C GLU A 65 -4.61 7.46 -9.92
N GLY A 66 -4.11 6.99 -11.07
CA GLY A 66 -3.92 7.80 -12.28
C GLY A 66 -5.13 7.90 -13.21
N ASP A 67 -6.10 6.97 -13.09
CA ASP A 67 -7.30 6.91 -13.94
C ASP A 67 -8.59 7.19 -13.14
N ALA A 68 -8.46 7.45 -11.84
CA ALA A 68 -9.60 7.65 -10.96
C ALA A 68 -10.30 8.99 -11.26
N PRO A 69 -11.65 9.02 -11.29
CA PRO A 69 -12.40 10.27 -11.32
C PRO A 69 -12.07 11.14 -10.09
N GLU A 70 -12.30 12.46 -10.18
CA GLU A 70 -12.18 13.39 -9.05
C GLU A 70 -12.87 12.78 -7.80
N GLY A 71 -12.09 12.39 -6.79
CA GLY A 71 -12.56 11.72 -5.57
C GLY A 71 -11.87 10.38 -5.23
N GLY A 72 -11.23 9.69 -6.19
CA GLY A 72 -10.55 8.41 -5.89
C GLY A 72 -9.40 8.50 -4.89
N GLY A 73 -8.70 9.64 -4.85
CA GLY A 73 -7.67 9.93 -3.85
C GLY A 73 -8.23 10.19 -2.44
N GLU A 74 -9.44 10.75 -2.35
CA GLU A 74 -10.12 10.99 -1.07
C GLU A 74 -10.56 9.66 -0.44
N GLU A 75 -11.12 8.75 -1.25
CA GLU A 75 -11.51 7.42 -0.77
C GLU A 75 -10.29 6.58 -0.31
N ARG A 76 -9.17 6.63 -1.04
CA ARG A 76 -7.91 6.03 -0.55
C ARG A 76 -7.48 6.61 0.79
N THR A 77 -7.50 7.93 0.93
CA THR A 77 -7.10 8.60 2.17
C THR A 77 -7.99 8.17 3.35
N ARG A 78 -9.31 8.09 3.13
CA ARG A 78 -10.26 7.59 4.14
C ARG A 78 -9.93 6.16 4.58
N HIS A 79 -9.61 5.27 3.64
CA HIS A 79 -9.21 3.90 3.99
C HIS A 79 -7.88 3.85 4.74
N ILE A 80 -6.89 4.66 4.35
CA ILE A 80 -5.61 4.76 5.07
C ILE A 80 -5.84 5.15 6.52
N GLU A 81 -6.60 6.22 6.77
CA GLU A 81 -6.90 6.70 8.12
C GLU A 81 -7.68 5.66 8.93
N ALA A 82 -8.70 5.03 8.32
CA ALA A 82 -9.53 4.05 9.00
C ALA A 82 -8.75 2.78 9.42
N TRP A 83 -7.79 2.34 8.63
CA TRP A 83 -6.92 1.19 8.97
C TRP A 83 -5.78 1.57 9.91
N ARG A 84 -5.28 2.81 9.82
CA ARG A 84 -4.36 3.38 10.80
C ARG A 84 -4.98 3.38 12.19
N THR A 85 -6.15 4.00 12.37
CA THR A 85 -6.81 4.11 13.68
C THR A 85 -7.08 2.74 14.29
N ARG A 86 -7.59 1.77 13.51
CA ARG A 86 -7.81 0.40 14.01
C ARG A 86 -6.53 -0.29 14.47
N THR A 87 -5.41 0.01 13.82
CA THR A 87 -4.11 -0.53 14.21
C THR A 87 -3.59 0.16 15.48
N GLU A 88 -3.80 1.47 15.62
CA GLU A 88 -3.50 2.20 16.85
C GLU A 88 -4.32 1.64 18.03
N ASP A 89 -5.63 1.44 17.85
CA ASP A 89 -6.52 0.87 18.86
C ASP A 89 -6.05 -0.53 19.29
N LEU A 90 -5.72 -1.41 18.33
CA LEU A 90 -5.15 -2.73 18.64
C LEU A 90 -3.86 -2.60 19.47
N LEU A 91 -2.92 -1.77 19.03
CA LEU A 91 -1.62 -1.66 19.70
C LEU A 91 -1.78 -1.07 21.11
N ASP A 92 -2.69 -0.11 21.32
CA ASP A 92 -2.88 0.51 22.64
C ASP A 92 -3.57 -0.44 23.63
N GLU A 93 -4.48 -1.31 23.15
CA GLU A 93 -5.16 -2.33 23.96
C GLU A 93 -4.26 -3.51 24.38
N LEU A 94 -3.19 -3.80 23.63
CA LEU A 94 -2.28 -4.92 23.91
C LEU A 94 -1.35 -4.64 25.10
N ALA A 95 -1.02 -5.70 25.84
CA ALA A 95 0.02 -5.65 26.86
C ALA A 95 1.39 -5.34 26.23
N PRO A 96 2.37 -4.77 26.97
CA PRO A 96 3.63 -4.32 26.40
C PRO A 96 4.39 -5.38 25.57
N ASP A 97 4.48 -6.62 26.07
CA ASP A 97 5.19 -7.70 25.38
C ASP A 97 4.45 -8.14 24.11
N GLU A 98 3.12 -8.25 24.19
CA GLU A 98 2.25 -8.59 23.05
C GLU A 98 2.26 -7.50 21.98
N ARG A 99 2.31 -6.23 22.40
CA ARG A 99 2.42 -5.07 21.52
C ARG A 99 3.71 -5.10 20.72
N VAL A 100 4.83 -5.46 21.34
CA VAL A 100 6.13 -5.60 20.64
C VAL A 100 6.06 -6.73 19.61
N ALA A 101 5.48 -7.87 19.97
CA ALA A 101 5.29 -8.99 19.05
C ALA A 101 4.39 -8.61 17.87
N ALA A 102 3.23 -8.02 18.14
CA ALA A 102 2.30 -7.54 17.10
C ALA A 102 2.96 -6.51 16.18
N ALA A 103 3.73 -5.57 16.73
CA ALA A 103 4.46 -4.59 15.95
C ALA A 103 5.56 -5.23 15.06
N ALA A 104 6.20 -6.30 15.51
CA ALA A 104 7.15 -7.06 14.70
C ALA A 104 6.44 -7.77 13.52
N GLU A 105 5.27 -8.37 13.79
CA GLU A 105 4.45 -9.01 12.75
C GLU A 105 3.95 -8.01 11.72
N LEU A 106 3.48 -6.82 12.14
CA LEU A 106 3.07 -5.74 11.24
C LEU A 106 4.22 -5.25 10.36
N ARG A 107 5.43 -5.09 10.91
CA ARG A 107 6.62 -4.73 10.12
C ARG A 107 6.97 -5.80 9.10
N ALA A 108 6.89 -7.08 9.47
CA ALA A 108 7.12 -8.19 8.54
C ALA A 108 6.09 -8.19 7.40
N LEU A 109 4.82 -7.95 7.72
CA LEU A 109 3.74 -7.82 6.74
C LEU A 109 4.01 -6.68 5.75
N LEU A 110 4.40 -5.51 6.24
CA LEU A 110 4.72 -4.35 5.38
C LEU A 110 5.93 -4.61 4.48
N ALA A 111 6.93 -5.34 4.97
CA ALA A 111 8.07 -5.75 4.14
C ALA A 111 7.68 -6.75 3.03
N GLU A 112 6.64 -7.57 3.24
CA GLU A 112 6.07 -8.42 2.18
C GLU A 112 5.32 -7.57 1.14
N VAL A 113 4.50 -6.61 1.56
CA VAL A 113 3.80 -5.67 0.66
C VAL A 113 4.80 -4.89 -0.19
N ALA A 114 5.84 -4.32 0.40
CA ALA A 114 6.87 -3.57 -0.32
C ALA A 114 7.63 -4.43 -1.35
N ARG A 115 7.76 -5.75 -1.10
CA ARG A 115 8.36 -6.69 -2.06
C ARG A 115 7.41 -7.00 -3.22
N ALA A 116 6.12 -7.16 -2.95
CA ALA A 116 5.10 -7.40 -3.97
C ALA A 116 4.82 -6.18 -4.84
N ALA A 117 4.91 -4.97 -4.27
CA ALA A 117 4.73 -3.71 -4.99
C ALA A 117 5.93 -3.34 -5.88
N ARG A 118 7.07 -4.03 -5.73
CA ARG A 118 8.23 -3.79 -6.60
C ARG A 118 7.87 -4.33 -8.00
N PRO A 119 7.90 -3.48 -9.04
CA PRO A 119 7.74 -3.97 -10.41
C PRO A 119 8.77 -5.07 -10.64
N ALA A 120 8.36 -6.18 -11.28
CA ALA A 120 9.32 -7.17 -11.77
C ALA A 120 10.38 -6.40 -12.55
N ALA A 121 11.61 -6.39 -12.06
CA ALA A 121 12.71 -5.65 -12.66
C ALA A 121 12.92 -6.21 -14.08
N GLY A 122 12.31 -5.56 -15.07
CA GLY A 122 12.28 -6.09 -16.42
C GLY A 122 11.18 -5.60 -17.35
N MET A 123 10.53 -4.45 -17.14
CA MET A 123 9.98 -3.63 -18.24
C MET A 123 9.42 -2.28 -17.72
N SER A 124 10.24 -1.23 -17.74
CA SER A 124 9.83 0.12 -18.14
C SER A 124 11.02 1.06 -18.06
N GLY A 125 11.42 1.59 -19.22
CA GLY A 125 12.65 2.33 -19.42
C GLY A 125 12.69 3.64 -18.64
N GLN A 126 13.42 3.65 -17.53
CA GLN A 126 14.09 4.86 -17.08
C GLN A 126 15.32 5.07 -17.95
N ASN A 127 15.13 5.71 -19.10
CA ASN A 127 16.24 6.31 -19.82
C ASN A 127 16.75 7.48 -18.97
N VAL A 128 17.89 7.30 -18.31
CA VAL A 128 18.62 8.38 -17.67
C VAL A 128 19.30 9.19 -18.78
N PHE A 129 18.65 10.25 -19.25
CA PHE A 129 19.24 11.20 -20.18
C PHE A 129 20.19 12.14 -19.42
N LEU A 130 21.50 11.95 -19.60
CA LEU A 130 22.52 12.88 -19.12
C LEU A 130 22.79 13.94 -20.20
N GLY A 131 21.92 14.94 -20.27
CA GLY A 131 22.02 16.10 -21.17
C GLY A 131 20.81 17.04 -21.03
N PRO A 132 20.90 18.32 -21.46
CA PRO A 132 19.77 19.26 -21.34
C PRO A 132 18.66 18.85 -22.31
N ALA A 133 17.66 18.11 -21.83
CA ALA A 133 16.51 17.69 -22.63
C ALA A 133 15.29 18.59 -22.35
N ALA A 134 14.66 19.08 -23.41
CA ALA A 134 13.36 19.73 -23.33
C ALA A 134 12.27 18.67 -23.14
N PHE A 135 11.46 18.82 -22.09
CA PHE A 135 10.30 17.97 -21.83
C PHE A 135 9.07 18.55 -22.53
N GLN A 136 8.41 17.76 -23.38
CA GLN A 136 7.12 18.10 -23.96
C GLN A 136 6.13 16.98 -23.59
N SER A 137 5.04 17.35 -22.92
CA SER A 137 3.98 16.43 -22.49
C SER A 137 2.77 16.55 -23.42
N GLY A 138 2.30 15.42 -23.95
CA GLY A 138 1.11 15.29 -24.80
C GLY A 138 1.06 13.93 -25.51
N ASP A 139 -0.14 13.39 -25.70
CA ASP A 139 -0.37 12.09 -26.34
C ASP A 139 -0.06 12.13 -27.85
N GLY A 140 0.68 11.11 -28.34
CA GLY A 140 1.09 10.98 -29.74
C GLY A 140 2.58 11.23 -30.01
N ASN A 141 3.45 11.20 -28.99
CA ASN A 141 4.85 11.53 -29.16
C ASN A 141 5.60 10.47 -30.01
N VAL A 142 6.08 10.88 -31.20
CA VAL A 142 6.94 10.06 -32.06
C VAL A 142 8.37 10.59 -31.96
N GLN A 143 9.23 9.86 -31.27
CA GLN A 143 10.65 10.18 -31.17
C GLN A 143 11.44 9.47 -32.28
N VAL A 144 11.91 10.23 -33.28
CA VAL A 144 12.80 9.71 -34.32
C VAL A 144 14.25 9.93 -33.88
N ASN A 145 14.90 8.86 -33.45
CA ASN A 145 16.31 8.88 -33.08
C ASN A 145 17.17 8.78 -34.34
N ARG A 146 18.00 9.81 -34.59
CA ARG A 146 19.02 9.79 -35.64
C ARG A 146 20.38 9.71 -34.98
N PHE A 147 21.11 8.64 -35.24
CA PHE A 147 22.47 8.47 -34.75
C PHE A 147 23.44 8.98 -35.80
N ASP A 148 23.92 10.20 -35.61
CA ASP A 148 25.02 10.72 -36.41
C ASP A 148 26.33 10.19 -35.82
N SER A 149 27.05 9.37 -36.56
CA SER A 149 28.42 8.99 -36.21
C SER A 149 29.33 10.17 -36.53
N ARG A 150 29.77 10.92 -35.52
CA ARG A 150 30.83 11.91 -35.71
C ARG A 150 32.21 11.26 -35.57
N PRO A 151 33.18 11.68 -36.39
CA PRO A 151 34.47 11.02 -36.60
C PRO A 151 35.45 11.15 -35.43
#